data_AF-A0A0D5NMY3-F1
#
_entry.id   AF-A0A0D5NMY3-F1
#
_cell.length_a   1.000
_cell.length_b   1.000
_cell.length_c   1.000
_cell.angle_alpha   90.00
_cell.angle_beta   90.00
_cell.angle_gamma   90.00
#
_symmetry.space_group_name_H-M   'P 1'
#
loop_
_entity.id
_entity.type
_entity.pdbx_description
1 polymer ?
#
loop_
_entity_poly.entity_id
_entity_poly.type
_entity_poly.pdbx_seq_one_letter_code
_entity_poly.pdbx_strand_id
1 'polypeptide(L)'
;MKRRADVLKVGHHGSRFSTGNPWLAYWQPQAAAISVGRNNIYRHPSDHTLNRLEEADIPVWRTDLNGEIEFRVKSSSELHVRAVRQ
;
A
#
# COMPACT_ATOMS: atom_id res chain seq x y z
N MET A 1 22.70 7.22 3.90
CA MET A 1 22.14 6.43 2.77
C MET A 1 20.62 6.48 2.84
N LYS A 2 19.94 7.02 1.82
CA LYS A 2 18.47 6.94 1.70
C LYS A 2 18.10 5.48 1.44
N ARG A 3 17.28 4.87 2.30
CA ARG A 3 16.73 3.53 2.06
C ARG A 3 15.31 3.68 1.54
N ARG A 4 15.09 3.20 0.32
CA ARG A 4 13.77 3.05 -0.27
C ARG A 4 13.16 1.74 0.27
N ALA A 5 11.88 1.74 0.62
CA ALA A 5 11.18 0.50 0.96
C ALA A 5 10.67 -0.18 -0.30
N ASP A 6 10.67 -1.52 -0.35
CA ASP A 6 10.06 -2.24 -1.48
C ASP A 6 8.53 -2.20 -1.38
N VAL A 7 7.99 -2.55 -0.21
CA VAL A 7 6.54 -2.60 0.03
C VAL A 7 6.19 -1.92 1.34
N LEU A 8 5.21 -1.01 1.30
CA LEU A 8 4.59 -0.43 2.47
C LEU A 8 3.28 -1.16 2.80
N LYS A 9 3.19 -1.78 3.98
CA LYS A 9 1.89 -2.14 4.56
C LYS A 9 1.22 -0.85 5.06
N VAL A 10 0.11 -0.45 4.44
CA VAL A 10 -0.60 0.77 4.85
C VAL A 10 -1.17 0.60 6.25
N GLY A 11 -0.96 1.62 7.09
CA GLY A 11 -1.39 1.60 8.48
C GLY A 11 -2.91 1.59 8.59
N HIS A 12 -3.42 0.93 9.63
CA HIS A 12 -4.84 0.98 10.02
C HIS A 12 -5.82 0.86 8.83
N HIS A 13 -5.60 -0.12 7.95
CA HIS A 13 -6.46 -0.41 6.80
C HIS A 13 -6.69 0.78 5.84
N GLY A 14 -5.89 1.84 5.92
CA GLY A 14 -6.06 3.08 5.17
C GLY A 14 -6.92 4.14 5.86
N SER A 15 -6.95 4.18 7.19
CA SER A 15 -7.60 5.24 7.97
C SER A 15 -7.04 6.62 7.61
N ARG A 16 -7.90 7.66 7.58
CA ARG A 16 -7.52 9.05 7.23
C ARG A 16 -6.39 9.62 8.09
N PHE A 17 -6.20 9.11 9.30
CA PHE A 17 -5.18 9.56 10.24
C PHE A 17 -3.91 8.70 10.22
N SER A 18 -3.88 7.65 9.41
CA SER A 18 -2.71 6.79 9.21
C SER A 18 -1.94 7.19 7.95
N THR A 19 -0.70 6.69 7.82
CA THR A 19 0.15 6.85 6.61
C THR A 19 0.17 8.29 6.07
N GLY A 20 0.96 9.15 6.72
CA GLY A 20 1.08 10.57 6.36
C GLY A 20 2.20 10.85 5.36
N ASN A 21 2.13 12.03 4.73
CA ASN A 21 3.11 12.48 3.73
C ASN A 21 4.57 12.44 4.21
N PRO A 22 4.92 12.85 5.46
CA PRO A 22 6.30 12.75 5.94
C PRO A 22 6.84 11.31 5.92
N TRP A 23 5.98 10.33 6.23
CA TRP A 23 6.35 8.91 6.22
C TRP A 23 6.56 8.39 4.79
N LEU A 24 5.67 8.76 3.87
CA LEU A 24 5.78 8.40 2.45
C LEU A 24 7.02 9.03 1.81
N ALA A 25 7.31 10.30 2.11
CA ALA A 25 8.48 11.02 1.60
C ALA A 25 9.81 10.46 2.14
N TYR A 26 9.81 9.95 3.38
CA TYR A 26 11.01 9.34 3.96
C TYR A 26 11.32 7.98 3.31
N TRP A 27 10.34 7.07 3.27
CA TRP A 27 10.53 5.68 2.81
C TRP A 27 10.40 5.48 1.31
N GLN A 28 9.67 6.34 0.60
CA GLN A 28 9.43 6.29 -0.85
C GLN A 28 9.14 4.86 -1.36
N PRO A 29 8.14 4.14 -0.84
CA PRO A 29 7.95 2.72 -1.15
C PRO A 29 7.71 2.46 -2.66
N GLN A 30 8.12 1.29 -3.18
CA GLN A 30 7.82 0.90 -4.57
C GLN A 30 6.36 0.50 -4.77
N ALA A 31 5.72 -0.06 -3.74
CA ALA A 31 4.30 -0.41 -3.76
C ALA A 31 3.70 -0.30 -2.35
N ALA A 32 2.37 -0.19 -2.27
CA ALA A 32 1.62 -0.20 -1.02
C ALA A 32 0.57 -1.31 -1.00
N ALA A 33 0.43 -1.97 0.15
CA ALA A 33 -0.57 -3.00 0.39
C ALA A 33 -1.57 -2.55 1.47
N ILE A 34 -2.85 -2.50 1.10
CA ILE A 34 -3.97 -2.23 2.01
C ILE A 34 -4.70 -3.54 2.26
N SER A 35 -4.58 -4.07 3.47
CA SER A 35 -5.44 -5.19 3.89
C SER A 35 -6.74 -4.57 4.37
N VAL A 36 -7.84 -4.89 3.72
CA VAL A 36 -9.17 -4.36 3.98
C VAL A 36 -10.22 -5.33 3.41
N GLY A 37 -11.39 -5.40 4.05
CA GLY A 37 -12.49 -6.26 3.62
C GLY A 37 -13.41 -5.60 2.59
N ARG A 38 -14.05 -6.40 1.72
CA ARG A 38 -14.96 -5.93 0.66
C ARG A 38 -16.20 -5.17 1.18
N ASN A 39 -16.72 -5.58 2.33
CA ASN A 39 -17.91 -4.98 2.95
C ASN A 39 -17.53 -4.13 4.18
N ASN A 40 -16.43 -3.38 4.09
CA ASN A 40 -15.88 -2.67 5.23
C ASN A 40 -16.77 -1.49 5.70
N ILE A 41 -17.47 -1.69 6.81
CA ILE A 41 -18.33 -0.67 7.45
C ILE A 41 -17.56 0.52 8.03
N TYR A 42 -16.25 0.40 8.24
CA TYR A 42 -15.40 1.48 8.74
C TYR A 42 -15.08 2.53 7.67
N ARG A 43 -15.51 2.31 6.41
CA ARG A 43 -15.24 3.19 5.26
C ARG A 43 -13.74 3.42 5.07
N HIS A 44 -12.96 2.35 5.20
CA HIS A 44 -11.54 2.33 4.83
C HIS A 44 -11.34 1.48 3.57
N PRO A 45 -10.28 1.75 2.78
CA PRO A 45 -9.37 2.89 2.90
C PRO A 45 -10.11 4.22 2.65
N SER A 46 -9.70 5.27 3.35
CA SER A 46 -10.24 6.61 3.17
C SER A 46 -9.64 7.28 1.94
N ASP A 47 -10.41 8.14 1.28
CA ASP A 47 -9.96 8.91 0.11
C ASP A 47 -8.71 9.74 0.45
N HIS A 48 -8.62 10.30 1.66
CA HIS A 48 -7.42 11.02 2.10
C HIS A 48 -6.16 10.15 2.05
N THR A 49 -6.23 8.88 2.44
CA THR A 49 -5.07 7.99 2.40
C THR A 49 -4.76 7.55 0.97
N LEU A 50 -5.78 7.29 0.16
CA LEU A 50 -5.62 6.94 -1.25
C LEU A 50 -4.97 8.08 -2.02
N ASN A 51 -5.44 9.32 -1.84
CA ASN A 51 -4.89 10.51 -2.49
C ASN A 51 -3.41 10.72 -2.13
N ARG A 52 -3.02 10.55 -0.87
CA ARG A 52 -1.60 10.67 -0.49
C ARG A 52 -0.71 9.61 -1.15
N LEU A 53 -1.22 8.39 -1.34
CA LEU A 53 -0.48 7.32 -2.01
C LEU A 53 -0.37 7.60 -3.51
N GLU A 54 -1.45 8.11 -4.12
CA GLU A 54 -1.49 8.53 -5.52
C GLU A 54 -0.56 9.72 -5.78
N GLU A 55 -0.64 10.78 -4.98
CA GLU A 55 0.24 11.98 -5.05
C GLU A 55 1.73 11.64 -4.87
N ALA A 56 2.04 10.53 -4.21
CA ALA A 56 3.41 10.04 -4.02
C ALA A 56 3.86 9.04 -5.10
N ASP A 57 3.06 8.82 -6.14
CA ASP A 57 3.29 7.85 -7.22
C ASP A 57 3.51 6.42 -6.70
N ILE A 58 2.75 6.01 -5.68
CA ILE A 58 2.86 4.67 -5.06
C ILE A 58 1.70 3.79 -5.52
N PRO A 59 1.96 2.75 -6.34
CA PRO A 59 0.95 1.76 -6.73
C PRO A 59 0.31 1.07 -5.51
N VAL A 60 -1.02 1.02 -5.48
CA VAL A 60 -1.79 0.48 -4.35
C VAL A 60 -2.43 -0.87 -4.72
N TRP A 61 -2.22 -1.87 -3.86
CA TRP A 61 -2.85 -3.19 -3.93
C TRP A 61 -3.78 -3.38 -2.73
N ARG A 62 -5.02 -3.79 -2.97
CA ARG A 62 -6.05 -3.88 -1.91
C ARG A 62 -6.68 -5.26 -1.86
N THR A 63 -6.76 -5.87 -0.68
CA THR A 63 -7.28 -7.25 -0.56
C THR A 63 -8.78 -7.36 -0.88
N ASP A 64 -9.55 -6.28 -0.76
CA ASP A 64 -10.97 -6.26 -1.13
C ASP A 64 -11.23 -6.29 -2.65
N LEU A 65 -10.29 -5.76 -3.43
CA LEU A 65 -10.35 -5.71 -4.90
C LEU A 65 -9.54 -6.83 -5.54
N ASN A 66 -8.36 -7.12 -5.00
CA ASN A 66 -7.37 -8.02 -5.60
C ASN A 66 -7.40 -9.44 -5.02
N GLY A 67 -8.09 -9.66 -3.90
CA GLY A 67 -8.05 -10.92 -3.18
C GLY A 67 -6.73 -11.08 -2.41
N GLU A 68 -6.14 -12.26 -2.48
CA GLU A 68 -4.81 -12.49 -1.94
C GLU A 68 -3.75 -11.78 -2.81
N ILE A 69 -2.75 -11.17 -2.18
CA ILE A 69 -1.69 -10.42 -2.86
C ILE A 69 -0.34 -10.98 -2.43
N GLU A 70 0.44 -11.47 -3.39
CA GLU A 70 1.81 -11.95 -3.17
C GLU A 70 2.82 -10.92 -3.66
N PHE A 71 3.78 -10.57 -2.79
CA PHE A 71 4.93 -9.74 -3.11
C PHE A 71 6.20 -10.58 -3.02
N ARG A 72 6.99 -10.66 -4.10
CA ARG A 72 8.33 -11.27 -4.10
C ARG A 72 9.37 -10.17 -4.26
N VAL A 73 10.16 -9.98 -3.21
CA VAL A 73 11.24 -8.98 -3.14
C VAL A 73 12.58 -9.68 -3.37
N LYS A 74 13.37 -9.19 -4.32
CA LYS A 74 14.74 -9.66 -4.56
C LYS A 74 15.78 -8.61 -4.15
N SER A 75 17.02 -9.05 -3.93
CA SER A 75 18.15 -8.17 -3.58
C SER A 75 18.51 -7.15 -4.67
N SER A 76 18.08 -7.37 -5.92
CA SER A 76 18.26 -6.46 -7.06
C SER A 76 17.32 -5.25 -7.06
N SER A 77 16.53 -5.03 -6.00
CA SER A 77 15.39 -4.09 -5.97
C SER A 77 14.25 -4.46 -6.92
N GLU A 78 14.29 -5.65 -7.52
CA GLU A 78 13.21 -6.17 -8.35
C GLU A 78 12.04 -6.61 -7.45
N LEU A 79 10.85 -6.08 -7.74
CA LEU A 79 9.60 -6.40 -7.05
C LEU A 79 8.63 -7.05 -8.04
N HIS A 80 8.26 -8.31 -7.78
CA HIS A 80 7.14 -8.95 -8.49
C HIS A 80 5.90 -8.94 -7.61
N VAL A 81 4.76 -8.53 -8.19
CA VAL A 81 3.48 -8.53 -7.49
C VAL A 81 2.46 -9.35 -8.28
N ARG A 82 1.75 -10.25 -7.58
CA ARG A 82 0.66 -11.04 -8.16
C ARG A 82 -0.58 -10.92 -7.28
N ALA A 83 -1.72 -10.64 -7.91
CA ALA A 83 -3.04 -10.83 -7.30
C ALA A 83 -3.55 -12.24 -7.57
N VAL A 84 -3.98 -12.94 -6.53
CA VAL A 84 -4.64 -14.25 -6.61
C VAL A 84 -6.11 -13.99 -6.35
N ARG A 85 -6.90 -13.96 -7.43
CA ARG A 85 -8.36 -13.93 -7.31
C ARG A 85 -8.82 -15.28 -6.77
N GLN A 86 -9.50 -15.26 -5.63
CA GLN A 86 -10.33 -16.37 -5.16
C GLN A 86 -11.70 -16.29 -5.81
#